data_AF-W6MC22-F1
#
_entry.id   AF-W6MC22-F1
#
_cell.length_a   1.000
_cell.length_b   1.000
_cell.length_c   1.000
_cell.angle_alpha   90.00
_cell.angle_beta   90.00
_cell.angle_gamma   90.00
#
_symmetry.space_group_name_H-M   'P 1'
#
loop_
_entity.id
_entity.type
_entity.pdbx_description
1 polymer ?
#
loop_
_entity_poly.entity_id
_entity_poly.type
_entity_poly.pdbx_seq_one_letter_code
_entity_poly.pdbx_strand_id
1 'polypeptide(L)'
;MEDPPPYCTGPTDSAEPPLTTEDLIALAHAQRQGIPYETGEQWLARLPERLRDLADLILGGKMNAGEMAYALAALIDSIEHAPADARKVH
;
A
#
# COMPACT_ATOMS: atom_id res chain seq x y z
N MET A 1 10.47 25.28 -21.83
CA MET A 1 10.04 24.30 -20.81
C MET A 1 10.71 23.01 -21.17
N GLU A 2 11.88 22.76 -20.60
CA GLU A 2 12.64 21.52 -20.80
C GLU A 2 12.30 20.56 -19.67
N ASP A 3 12.07 19.31 -20.06
CA ASP A 3 11.65 18.15 -19.27
C ASP A 3 12.73 17.77 -18.22
N PRO A 4 12.37 17.40 -16.98
CA PRO A 4 13.36 16.99 -15.98
C PRO A 4 13.99 15.63 -16.35
N PRO A 5 15.29 15.40 -16.06
CA PRO A 5 16.01 14.24 -16.55
C PRO A 5 15.47 12.92 -15.98
N PRO A 6 15.52 11.82 -16.76
CA PRO A 6 15.16 10.50 -16.27
C PRO A 6 16.15 10.08 -15.18
N TYR A 7 15.62 9.71 -14.03
CA TYR A 7 16.41 9.15 -12.93
C TYR A 7 17.13 7.89 -13.42
N CYS A 8 18.44 8.01 -13.66
CA CYS A 8 19.30 6.91 -14.03
C CYS A 8 19.73 6.19 -12.75
N THR A 9 18.98 5.17 -12.34
CA THR A 9 19.42 4.23 -11.30
C THR A 9 20.39 3.23 -11.93
N GLY A 10 21.68 3.37 -11.58
CA GLY A 10 22.74 2.46 -12.03
C GLY A 10 22.53 1.00 -11.55
N PRO A 11 23.25 0.04 -12.15
CA PRO A 11 23.05 -1.37 -11.87
C PRO A 11 23.64 -1.70 -10.50
N THR A 12 22.78 -1.83 -9.49
CA THR A 12 23.17 -2.40 -8.21
C THR A 12 23.21 -3.92 -8.37
N ASP A 13 24.41 -4.42 -8.62
CA ASP A 13 24.79 -5.81 -8.42
C ASP A 13 24.57 -6.17 -6.94
N SER A 14 23.43 -6.78 -6.64
CA SER A 14 23.13 -7.41 -5.35
C SER A 14 22.19 -8.57 -5.61
N ALA A 15 22.59 -9.76 -5.20
CA ALA A 15 22.08 -11.07 -5.62
C ALA A 15 20.71 -11.47 -5.03
N GLU A 16 19.86 -10.51 -4.69
CA GLU A 16 18.44 -10.73 -4.40
C GLU A 16 17.63 -9.77 -5.30
N PRO A 17 16.58 -10.25 -5.98
CA PRO A 17 15.73 -9.35 -6.75
C PRO A 17 15.22 -8.24 -5.82
N PRO A 18 15.20 -6.97 -6.27
CA PRO A 18 14.66 -5.89 -5.45
C PRO A 18 13.22 -6.25 -5.08
N LEU A 19 12.91 -6.17 -3.79
CA LEU A 19 11.56 -6.48 -3.28
C LEU A 19 10.52 -5.68 -4.06
N THR A 20 9.63 -6.37 -4.74
CA THR A 20 8.63 -5.72 -5.60
C THR A 20 7.43 -5.26 -4.78
N THR A 21 6.63 -4.33 -5.33
CA THR A 21 5.38 -3.90 -4.71
C THR A 21 4.42 -5.09 -4.55
N GLU A 22 4.40 -5.98 -5.53
CA GLU A 22 3.60 -7.20 -5.58
C GLU A 22 4.00 -8.18 -4.47
N ASP A 23 5.30 -8.33 -4.18
CA ASP A 23 5.79 -9.14 -3.06
C ASP A 23 5.30 -8.57 -1.72
N LEU A 24 5.29 -7.23 -1.58
CA LEU A 24 4.78 -6.57 -0.38
C LEU A 24 3.26 -6.70 -0.24
N ILE A 25 2.51 -6.64 -1.35
CA ILE A 25 1.06 -6.86 -1.35
C ILE A 25 0.76 -8.30 -0.94
N ALA A 26 1.48 -9.28 -1.52
CA ALA A 26 1.35 -10.68 -1.14
C ALA A 26 1.69 -10.92 0.34
N LEU A 27 2.73 -10.25 0.85
CA LEU A 27 3.08 -10.30 2.27
C LEU A 27 1.98 -9.69 3.15
N ALA A 28 1.45 -8.52 2.78
CA ALA A 28 0.37 -7.87 3.51
C ALA A 28 -0.88 -8.75 3.54
N HIS A 29 -1.23 -9.37 2.42
CA HIS A 29 -2.31 -10.36 2.32
C HIS A 29 -2.06 -11.55 3.26
N ALA A 30 -0.86 -12.12 3.23
CA ALA A 30 -0.48 -13.26 4.08
C ALA A 30 -0.48 -12.91 5.58
N GLN A 31 -0.19 -11.67 5.96
CA GLN A 31 -0.25 -11.24 7.37
C GLN A 31 -1.69 -11.11 7.89
N ARG A 32 -2.69 -11.00 7.02
CA ARG A 32 -4.11 -10.87 7.41
C ARG A 32 -4.79 -12.19 7.70
N GLN A 33 -4.06 -13.29 7.83
CA GLN A 33 -4.62 -14.63 8.08
C GLN A 33 -5.69 -14.62 9.19
N GLY A 34 -6.95 -14.82 8.79
CA GLY A 34 -8.12 -14.88 9.67
C GLY A 34 -8.82 -13.54 9.95
N ILE A 35 -8.33 -12.42 9.41
CA ILE A 35 -8.95 -11.10 9.54
C ILE A 35 -9.74 -10.80 8.27
N PRO A 36 -11.09 -10.68 8.36
CA PRO A 36 -11.89 -10.32 7.19
C PRO A 36 -11.57 -8.90 6.72
N TYR A 37 -11.63 -8.71 5.40
CA TYR A 37 -11.56 -7.37 4.81
C TYR A 37 -12.77 -6.54 5.25
N GLU A 38 -12.53 -5.26 5.52
CA GLU A 38 -13.62 -4.29 5.66
C GLU A 38 -14.35 -4.15 4.34
N THR A 39 -15.66 -3.90 4.38
CA THR A 39 -16.42 -3.62 3.17
C THR A 39 -15.89 -2.36 2.49
N GLY A 40 -16.06 -2.27 1.16
CA GLY A 40 -15.64 -1.08 0.41
C GLY A 40 -16.19 0.22 1.00
N GLU A 41 -17.43 0.22 1.49
CA GLU A 41 -18.05 1.38 2.14
C GLU A 41 -17.36 1.77 3.46
N GLN A 42 -17.07 0.80 4.33
CA GLN A 42 -16.38 1.05 5.60
C GLN A 42 -14.95 1.55 5.36
N TRP A 43 -14.29 0.97 4.35
CA TRP A 43 -12.94 1.37 3.96
C TRP A 43 -12.92 2.80 3.41
N LEU A 44 -13.85 3.15 2.51
CA LEU A 44 -14.00 4.50 1.97
C LEU A 44 -14.35 5.53 3.05
N ALA A 45 -15.20 5.18 4.02
CA ALA A 45 -15.56 6.07 5.12
C ALA A 45 -14.35 6.43 6.01
N ARG A 46 -13.41 5.49 6.18
CA ARG A 46 -12.20 5.64 7.00
C ARG A 46 -10.98 6.09 6.21
N LEU A 47 -11.06 6.12 4.88
CA LEU A 47 -9.94 6.45 4.02
C LEU A 47 -9.29 7.80 4.34
N PRO A 48 -10.05 8.91 4.52
CA PRO A 48 -9.43 10.21 4.80
C PRO A 48 -8.67 10.25 6.13
N GLU A 49 -9.12 9.49 7.13
CA GLU A 49 -8.46 9.36 8.44
C GLU A 49 -7.15 8.58 8.28
N ARG A 50 -7.20 7.41 7.63
CA ARG A 50 -6.01 6.57 7.37
C ARG A 50 -4.92 7.29 6.58
N LEU A 51 -5.31 8.07 5.57
CA LEU A 51 -4.35 8.84 4.78
C LEU A 51 -3.72 9.98 5.59
N ARG A 52 -4.48 10.60 6.51
CA ARG A 52 -3.92 11.62 7.42
C ARG A 52 -2.95 10.98 8.41
N ASP A 53 -3.33 9.87 9.03
CA ASP A 53 -2.44 9.15 9.96
C ASP A 53 -1.14 8.72 9.26
N LEU A 54 -1.23 8.21 8.04
CA LEU A 54 -0.07 7.85 7.24
C LEU A 54 0.80 9.09 6.94
N ALA A 55 0.19 10.21 6.54
CA ALA A 55 0.91 11.46 6.29
C ALA A 55 1.60 11.98 7.56
N ASP A 56 0.95 11.91 8.73
CA ASP A 56 1.52 12.34 10.00
C ASP A 56 2.71 11.46 10.43
N LEU A 57 2.66 10.15 10.17
CA LEU A 57 3.78 9.23 10.40
C LEU A 57 4.98 9.55 9.51
N ILE A 58 4.71 9.84 8.24
CA ILE A 58 5.74 10.20 7.24
C ILE A 58 6.38 11.54 7.59
N LEU A 59 5.58 12.58 7.80
CA LEU A 59 6.06 13.92 8.14
C LEU A 59 6.74 13.96 9.50
N GLY A 60 6.31 13.11 10.43
CA GLY A 60 6.93 12.95 11.74
C GLY A 60 8.27 12.21 11.73
N GLY A 61 8.72 11.68 10.57
CA GLY A 61 9.95 10.91 10.46
C GLY A 61 9.92 9.58 11.24
N LYS A 62 8.73 9.08 11.56
CA LYS A 62 8.52 7.88 12.38
C LYS A 62 8.51 6.59 11.56
N MET A 63 8.56 6.70 10.23
CA MET A 63 8.60 5.59 9.30
C MET A 63 9.84 5.68 8.40
N ASN A 64 10.53 4.55 8.25
CA ASN A 64 11.54 4.37 7.23
C ASN A 64 10.91 4.01 5.87
N ALA A 65 11.72 4.03 4.80
CA ALA A 65 11.25 3.78 3.44
C ALA A 65 10.60 2.39 3.26
N GLY A 66 11.10 1.36 3.95
CA GLY A 66 10.52 0.00 3.90
C GLY A 66 9.18 -0.08 4.62
N GLU A 67 9.05 0.57 5.78
CA GLU A 67 7.78 0.67 6.51
C GLU A 67 6.73 1.44 5.71
N MET A 68 7.14 2.50 5.01
CA MET A 68 6.28 3.26 4.10
C MET A 68 5.83 2.40 2.91
N ALA A 69 6.76 1.71 2.26
CA ALA A 69 6.44 0.81 1.14
C ALA A 69 5.48 -0.30 1.56
N TYR A 70 5.69 -0.90 2.73
CA TYR A 70 4.79 -1.90 3.29
C TYR A 70 3.41 -1.33 3.63
N ALA A 71 3.34 -0.15 4.25
CA ALA A 71 2.06 0.49 4.58
C ALA A 71 1.24 0.81 3.32
N LEU A 72 1.89 1.25 2.25
CA LEU A 72 1.24 1.46 0.95
C LEU A 72 0.77 0.13 0.34
N ALA A 73 1.58 -0.93 0.39
CA ALA A 73 1.18 -2.24 -0.11
C ALA A 73 -0.02 -2.82 0.67
N ALA A 74 -0.06 -2.67 1.99
CA ALA A 74 -1.20 -3.08 2.81
C ALA A 74 -2.46 -2.23 2.53
N LEU A 75 -2.28 -0.95 2.19
CA LEU A 75 -3.37 -0.10 1.75
C LEU A 75 -3.94 -0.60 0.42
N ILE A 76 -3.09 -0.91 -0.56
CA ILE A 76 -3.48 -1.46 -1.87
C ILE A 76 -4.18 -2.80 -1.71
N ASP A 77 -3.61 -3.75 -0.97
CA ASP A 77 -4.22 -5.05 -0.65
C ASP A 77 -5.64 -4.88 -0.09
N SER A 78 -5.83 -3.92 0.82
CA SER A 78 -7.14 -3.63 1.41
C SER A 78 -8.16 -3.14 0.39
N ILE A 79 -7.75 -2.37 -0.62
CA ILE A 79 -8.63 -1.85 -1.66
C ILE A 79 -9.01 -2.95 -2.64
N GLU A 80 -8.02 -3.73 -3.09
CA GLU A 80 -8.21 -4.77 -4.10
C GLU A 80 -9.10 -5.91 -3.61
N HIS A 81 -9.02 -6.24 -2.32
CA HIS A 81 -9.78 -7.32 -1.71
C HIS A 81 -10.98 -6.85 -0.88
N ALA A 82 -11.27 -5.55 -0.87
CA ALA A 82 -12.49 -5.04 -0.25
C ALA A 82 -13.70 -5.70 -0.92
N PRO A 83 -14.55 -6.44 -0.19
CA PRO A 83 -15.72 -7.06 -0.79
C PRO A 83 -16.62 -5.98 -1.37
N ALA A 84 -16.92 -6.12 -2.66
CA ALA A 84 -17.95 -5.33 -3.32
C ALA A 84 -19.28 -5.63 -2.65
N ASP A 85 -20.03 -4.58 -2.34
CA ASP A 85 -21.33 -4.72 -1.70
C ASP A 85 -22.25 -5.59 -2.57
N ALA A 86 -22.62 -6.76 -2.04
CA ALA A 86 -23.55 -7.70 -2.66
C ALA A 86 -24.98 -7.14 -2.80
N ARG A 87 -25.23 -5.89 -2.40
CA ARG A 87 -26.56 -5.25 -2.42
C ARG A 87 -26.98 -4.65 -3.76
N LYS A 88 -26.21 -4.87 -4.84
CA LYS A 88 -26.60 -4.54 -6.22
C LYS A 88 -26.99 -5.76 -7.06
N VAL A 89 -27.69 -6.72 -6.48
CA VAL A 89 -28.46 -7.71 -7.25
C VAL A 89 -29.79 -7.96 -6.53
N HIS A 90 -30.72 -7.00 -6.58
CA HIS A 90 -32.14 -7.33 -6.53
C HIS A 90 -33.02 -6.27 -7.20
#